data_AF-A0A7V6E095-F1
#
_entry.id   AF-A0A7V6E095-F1
#
_cell.length_a   1.000
_cell.length_b   1.000
_cell.length_c   1.000
_cell.angle_alpha   90.00
_cell.angle_beta   90.00
_cell.angle_gamma   90.00
#
_symmetry.space_group_name_H-M   'P 1'
#
loop_
_entity.id
_entity.type
_entity.pdbx_description
1 polymer ?
#
loop_
_entity_poly.entity_id
_entity_poly.type
_entity_poly.pdbx_seq_one_letter_code
_entity_poly.pdbx_strand_id
1 'polypeptide(L)'
;TTLITNEISEITIFQDFLTTRLIQIKMNLSSKIKGMDEHNDLKSIRNEYYKNWKMEAEELLKQTLCVLDQCGLDNFPLVRKSKIIGTKPASHIDLRGANCALACFNGADLIGASFEGANCSCANFDFAICAIAQFSYAVCECASFIYAECPAVDFFEARCCGSHFDGAHCTETVFLGANCSHVSFGTKERLMQNGDIERVPCGISRVSFNERSNFIGVDTSNVDWSKNPRLKRFIEHQQMVEGAIGKNWFTRYIIPGGVWWLFADYGRSIFRWFAWFIAFILAFGIGFAELWDQFAYKSFPPDWSTFPYFSIVTISTLGFGDITPLTGNARLLVCAEVIIGYIMLGGLVTFLANWLGRR
;
A
#
# COMPACT_ATOMS: atom_id res chain seq x y z
N THR A 1 -5.04 -49.93 -4.34
CA THR A 1 -3.66 -50.22 -3.90
C THR A 1 -2.72 -50.37 -5.07
N THR A 2 -3.07 -51.12 -6.13
CA THR A 2 -2.24 -51.30 -7.34
C THR A 2 -2.02 -50.05 -8.21
N LEU A 3 -2.96 -49.11 -8.25
CA LEU A 3 -2.79 -47.82 -8.97
C LEU A 3 -1.82 -46.87 -8.24
N ILE A 4 -1.89 -46.81 -6.90
CA ILE A 4 -1.04 -45.97 -6.06
C ILE A 4 0.42 -46.48 -6.08
N THR A 5 0.63 -47.80 -6.13
CA THR A 5 1.97 -48.38 -6.25
C THR A 5 2.63 -48.11 -7.61
N ASN A 6 1.84 -48.03 -8.70
CA ASN A 6 2.37 -47.65 -10.01
C ASN A 6 2.74 -46.16 -10.07
N GLU A 7 1.88 -45.27 -9.56
CA GLU A 7 2.17 -43.83 -9.48
C GLU A 7 3.41 -43.53 -8.62
N ILE A 8 3.59 -44.23 -7.49
CA ILE A 8 4.79 -44.09 -6.66
C ILE A 8 6.02 -44.58 -7.41
N SER A 9 5.96 -45.74 -8.09
CA SER A 9 7.09 -46.24 -8.89
C SER A 9 7.49 -45.29 -10.03
N GLU A 10 6.51 -44.65 -10.66
CA GLU A 10 6.71 -43.71 -11.76
C GLU A 10 7.32 -42.37 -11.29
N ILE A 11 6.91 -41.88 -10.11
CA ILE A 11 7.56 -40.73 -9.45
C ILE A 11 9.00 -41.06 -9.06
N THR A 12 9.25 -42.29 -8.61
CA THR A 12 10.60 -42.72 -8.24
C THR A 12 11.51 -42.80 -9.47
N ILE A 13 11.01 -43.31 -10.60
CA ILE A 13 11.75 -43.34 -11.88
C ILE A 13 12.04 -41.93 -12.39
N PHE A 14 11.08 -41.01 -12.26
CA PHE A 14 11.29 -39.61 -12.63
C PHE A 14 12.29 -38.89 -11.71
N GLN A 15 12.24 -39.17 -10.40
CA GLN A 15 13.22 -38.66 -9.44
C GLN A 15 14.63 -39.22 -9.66
N ASP A 16 14.76 -40.52 -9.96
CA ASP A 16 16.04 -41.16 -10.29
C ASP A 16 16.63 -40.60 -11.60
N PHE A 17 15.77 -40.34 -12.58
CA PHE A 17 16.18 -39.70 -13.83
C PHE A 17 16.68 -38.26 -13.59
N LEU A 18 15.95 -37.45 -12.82
CA LEU A 18 16.35 -36.09 -12.47
C LEU A 18 17.64 -36.04 -11.64
N THR A 19 17.78 -36.93 -10.65
CA THR A 19 18.99 -37.00 -9.82
C THR A 19 20.20 -37.43 -10.64
N THR A 20 20.06 -38.40 -11.54
CA THR A 20 21.13 -38.81 -12.46
C THR A 20 21.60 -37.64 -13.32
N ARG A 21 20.67 -36.82 -13.83
CA ARG A 21 21.00 -35.64 -14.65
C ARG A 21 21.61 -34.50 -13.85
N LEU A 22 21.16 -34.26 -12.62
CA LEU A 22 21.79 -33.30 -11.69
C LEU A 22 23.23 -33.70 -11.34
N ILE A 23 23.51 -35.00 -11.20
CA ILE A 23 24.87 -35.51 -10.99
C ILE A 23 25.75 -35.25 -12.22
N GLN A 24 25.22 -35.45 -13.43
CA GLN A 24 25.92 -35.14 -14.68
C GLN A 24 26.31 -33.66 -14.78
N ILE A 25 25.39 -32.75 -14.41
CA ILE A 25 25.63 -31.30 -14.35
C ILE A 25 26.78 -31.00 -13.37
N LYS A 26 26.72 -31.59 -12.17
CA LYS A 26 27.74 -31.40 -11.14
C LYS A 26 29.13 -31.87 -11.60
N MET A 27 29.21 -32.98 -12.32
CA MET A 27 30.49 -33.50 -12.84
C MET A 27 31.09 -32.62 -13.94
N ASN A 28 30.28 -32.16 -14.91
CA ASN A 28 30.74 -31.29 -15.99
C ASN A 28 31.17 -29.89 -15.50
N LEU A 29 30.50 -29.37 -14.47
CA LEU A 29 30.90 -28.11 -13.84
C LEU A 29 32.19 -28.28 -13.04
N SER A 30 32.35 -29.40 -12.33
CA SER A 30 33.56 -29.66 -11.56
C SER A 30 34.80 -29.79 -12.45
N SER A 31 34.69 -30.31 -13.68
CA SER A 31 35.80 -30.37 -14.61
C SER A 31 36.18 -29.01 -15.18
N LYS A 32 35.19 -28.14 -15.45
CA LYS A 32 35.42 -26.75 -15.91
C LYS A 32 36.00 -25.84 -14.82
N ILE A 33 35.58 -26.01 -13.55
CA ILE A 33 36.13 -25.25 -12.41
C ILE A 33 37.63 -25.54 -12.21
N LYS A 34 38.07 -26.79 -12.37
CA LYS A 34 39.49 -27.17 -12.20
C LYS A 34 40.44 -26.47 -13.18
N GLY A 35 39.94 -25.88 -14.26
CA GLY A 35 40.73 -25.10 -15.23
C GLY A 35 40.81 -23.60 -14.94
N MET A 36 40.13 -23.08 -13.90
CA MET A 36 39.97 -21.63 -13.65
C MET A 36 40.86 -21.09 -12.52
N ASP A 37 41.74 -21.91 -11.93
CA ASP A 37 42.42 -21.61 -10.66
C ASP A 37 43.67 -20.70 -10.76
N GLU A 38 44.09 -20.18 -11.91
CA GLU A 38 45.42 -19.55 -11.98
C GLU A 38 45.51 -18.02 -11.83
N HIS A 39 44.52 -17.16 -12.12
CA HIS A 39 44.58 -15.72 -11.75
C HIS A 39 43.31 -14.96 -12.14
N ASN A 40 42.30 -14.81 -11.25
CA ASN A 40 41.27 -13.76 -11.35
C ASN A 40 40.40 -13.60 -10.08
N ASP A 41 39.83 -12.41 -9.88
CA ASP A 41 39.01 -12.03 -8.72
C ASP A 41 37.79 -12.97 -8.47
N LEU A 42 37.57 -13.34 -7.20
CA LEU A 42 36.49 -14.22 -6.72
C LEU A 42 35.07 -13.82 -7.21
N LYS A 43 34.82 -12.53 -7.43
CA LYS A 43 33.53 -12.01 -7.92
C LYS A 43 33.33 -12.26 -9.41
N SER A 44 34.41 -12.21 -10.20
CA SER A 44 34.41 -12.55 -11.62
C SER A 44 34.17 -14.05 -11.81
N ILE A 45 34.88 -14.88 -11.03
CA ILE A 45 34.73 -16.34 -11.03
C ILE A 45 33.30 -16.75 -10.68
N ARG A 46 32.66 -16.12 -9.68
CA ARG A 46 31.28 -16.46 -9.30
C ARG A 46 30.26 -16.12 -10.39
N ASN A 47 30.42 -14.97 -11.06
CA ASN A 47 29.53 -14.56 -12.15
C ASN A 47 29.72 -15.43 -13.40
N GLU A 48 30.96 -15.79 -13.71
CA GLU A 48 31.29 -16.68 -14.82
C GLU A 48 30.84 -18.13 -14.55
N TYR A 49 31.00 -18.60 -13.32
CA TYR A 49 30.45 -19.87 -12.85
C TYR A 49 28.92 -19.91 -13.01
N TYR A 50 28.22 -18.87 -12.57
CA TYR A 50 26.77 -18.77 -12.72
C TYR A 50 26.34 -18.76 -14.20
N LYS A 51 27.09 -18.05 -15.06
CA LYS A 51 26.83 -18.01 -16.51
C LYS A 51 27.02 -19.38 -17.18
N ASN A 52 28.10 -20.09 -16.83
CA ASN A 52 28.39 -21.43 -17.36
C ASN A 52 27.40 -22.48 -16.83
N TRP A 53 27.04 -22.40 -15.55
CA TRP A 53 26.00 -23.22 -14.94
C TRP A 53 24.66 -23.05 -15.66
N LYS A 54 24.27 -21.81 -15.92
CA LYS A 54 23.01 -21.49 -16.61
C LYS A 54 22.97 -22.04 -18.03
N MET A 55 24.03 -21.88 -18.82
CA MET A 55 24.09 -22.45 -20.18
C MET A 55 23.96 -23.97 -20.18
N GLU A 56 24.70 -24.65 -19.29
CA GLU A 56 24.76 -26.11 -19.26
C GLU A 56 23.44 -26.72 -18.73
N ALA A 57 22.79 -26.05 -17.77
CA ALA A 57 21.46 -26.41 -17.30
C ALA A 57 20.38 -26.21 -18.39
N GLU A 58 20.43 -25.13 -19.15
CA GLU A 58 19.48 -24.86 -20.24
C GLU A 58 19.64 -25.85 -21.41
N GLU A 59 20.86 -26.25 -21.74
CA GLU A 59 21.13 -27.22 -22.81
C GLU A 59 20.66 -28.63 -22.44
N LEU A 60 20.88 -29.04 -21.19
CA LEU A 60 20.38 -30.32 -20.67
C LEU A 60 18.86 -30.33 -20.51
N LEU A 61 18.25 -29.21 -20.13
CA LEU A 61 16.80 -29.07 -20.08
C LEU A 61 16.18 -29.28 -21.48
N LYS A 62 16.78 -28.69 -22.52
CA LYS A 62 16.35 -28.89 -23.93
C LYS A 62 16.48 -30.34 -24.37
N GLN A 63 17.61 -31.00 -24.05
CA GLN A 63 17.81 -32.42 -24.36
C GLN A 63 16.79 -33.31 -23.62
N THR A 64 16.51 -32.98 -22.36
CA THR A 64 15.56 -33.72 -21.53
C THR A 64 14.15 -33.61 -22.08
N LEU A 65 13.74 -32.42 -22.52
CA LEU A 65 12.44 -32.19 -23.14
C LEU A 65 12.28 -32.93 -24.47
N CYS A 66 13.33 -32.95 -25.29
CA CYS A 66 13.31 -33.68 -26.55
C CYS A 66 13.14 -35.20 -26.34
N VAL A 67 13.76 -35.75 -25.29
CA VAL A 67 13.58 -37.16 -24.90
C VAL A 67 12.18 -37.42 -24.34
N LEU A 68 11.64 -36.49 -23.55
CA LEU A 68 10.27 -36.60 -23.00
C LEU A 68 9.19 -36.54 -24.09
N ASP A 69 9.37 -35.70 -25.12
CA ASP A 69 8.50 -35.65 -26.31
C ASP A 69 8.55 -36.97 -27.10
N GLN A 70 9.74 -37.54 -27.30
CA GLN A 70 9.91 -38.82 -28.00
C GLN A 70 9.29 -40.01 -27.23
N CYS A 71 9.19 -39.92 -25.91
CA CYS A 71 8.56 -40.92 -25.06
C CYS A 71 7.02 -40.80 -24.96
N GLY A 72 6.39 -39.83 -25.64
CA GLY A 72 4.93 -39.74 -25.75
C GLY A 72 4.21 -39.33 -24.46
N LEU A 73 4.87 -38.56 -23.58
CA LEU A 73 4.30 -38.14 -22.29
C LEU A 73 3.28 -36.97 -22.37
N ASP A 74 2.79 -36.63 -23.56
CA ASP A 74 1.69 -35.66 -23.75
C ASP A 74 0.38 -36.05 -23.05
N ASN A 75 0.24 -37.30 -22.61
CA ASN A 75 -0.94 -37.84 -21.93
C ASN A 75 -0.92 -37.72 -20.39
N PHE A 76 0.12 -37.13 -19.78
CA PHE A 76 0.22 -37.09 -18.31
C PHE A 76 -0.39 -35.81 -17.71
N PRO A 77 -1.47 -35.91 -16.90
CA PRO A 77 -2.23 -34.75 -16.41
C PRO A 77 -1.50 -33.92 -15.34
N LEU A 78 -0.51 -34.49 -14.65
CA LEU A 78 0.34 -33.78 -13.66
C LEU A 78 1.33 -32.82 -14.35
N VAL A 79 1.89 -33.21 -15.50
CA VAL A 79 2.78 -32.35 -16.31
C VAL A 79 2.00 -31.22 -16.98
N ARG A 80 0.74 -31.48 -17.38
CA ARG A 80 -0.15 -30.45 -17.93
C ARG A 80 -0.52 -29.36 -16.91
N LYS A 81 -0.49 -29.68 -15.60
CA LYS A 81 -0.71 -28.73 -14.51
C LYS A 81 0.56 -27.96 -14.11
N SER A 82 1.74 -28.55 -14.29
CA SER A 82 3.01 -27.85 -14.10
C SER A 82 3.55 -27.40 -15.45
N LYS A 83 3.09 -26.24 -15.93
CA LYS A 83 3.60 -25.55 -17.12
C LYS A 83 5.03 -25.03 -16.87
N ILE A 84 5.95 -25.93 -16.55
CA ILE A 84 7.38 -25.71 -16.47
C ILE A 84 7.87 -26.05 -17.86
N ILE A 85 7.96 -25.03 -18.72
CA ILE A 85 9.09 -24.77 -19.62
C ILE A 85 8.68 -23.69 -20.63
N GLY A 86 9.49 -22.65 -20.65
CA GLY A 86 9.54 -21.66 -21.70
C GLY A 86 10.58 -20.61 -21.37
N THR A 87 11.85 -20.87 -21.69
CA THR A 87 12.90 -19.86 -21.72
C THR A 87 12.54 -18.76 -22.72
N LYS A 88 11.99 -17.67 -22.20
CA LYS A 88 12.06 -16.29 -22.71
C LYS A 88 12.31 -15.42 -21.46
N PRO A 89 12.95 -14.24 -21.57
CA PRO A 89 13.15 -13.35 -20.43
C PRO A 89 11.82 -13.20 -19.69
N ALA A 90 11.85 -13.42 -18.37
CA ALA A 90 10.69 -13.66 -17.52
C ALA A 90 9.51 -12.77 -17.93
N SER A 91 8.56 -13.40 -18.62
CA SER A 91 7.37 -12.70 -19.13
C SER A 91 6.07 -13.43 -18.87
N HIS A 92 6.02 -14.67 -18.38
CA HIS A 92 4.76 -15.27 -17.90
C HIS A 92 4.99 -16.47 -16.96
N ILE A 93 5.47 -16.23 -15.74
CA ILE A 93 5.24 -17.18 -14.64
C ILE A 93 3.78 -16.99 -14.21
N ASP A 94 2.92 -17.97 -14.47
CA ASP A 94 1.50 -17.91 -14.13
C ASP A 94 1.22 -18.77 -12.88
N LEU A 95 1.05 -18.09 -11.75
CA LEU A 95 0.76 -18.64 -10.43
C LEU A 95 -0.60 -18.13 -9.92
N ARG A 96 -1.51 -17.77 -10.82
CA ARG A 96 -2.83 -17.26 -10.44
C ARG A 96 -3.63 -18.29 -9.66
N GLY A 97 -4.16 -17.87 -8.51
CA GLY A 97 -4.87 -18.74 -7.57
C GLY A 97 -4.02 -19.87 -6.97
N ALA A 98 -2.71 -19.90 -7.20
CA ALA A 98 -1.84 -20.94 -6.67
C ALA A 98 -1.68 -20.80 -5.15
N ASN A 99 -1.49 -21.93 -4.48
CA ASN A 99 -1.09 -21.94 -3.07
C ASN A 99 0.44 -21.96 -2.97
N CYS A 100 1.02 -20.79 -2.78
CA CYS A 100 2.44 -20.53 -2.56
C CYS A 100 2.75 -20.16 -1.11
N ALA A 101 1.89 -20.55 -0.15
CA ALA A 101 2.14 -20.28 1.25
C ALA A 101 3.46 -20.94 1.69
N LEU A 102 4.30 -20.20 2.42
CA LEU A 102 5.65 -20.61 2.85
C LEU A 102 6.63 -20.95 1.70
N ALA A 103 6.32 -20.59 0.46
CA ALA A 103 7.22 -20.83 -0.66
C ALA A 103 8.47 -19.94 -0.57
N CYS A 104 9.61 -20.48 -1.02
CA CYS A 104 10.89 -19.76 -1.07
C CYS A 104 11.19 -19.33 -2.50
N PHE A 105 11.13 -18.03 -2.76
CA PHE A 105 11.46 -17.36 -4.03
C PHE A 105 12.71 -16.47 -3.92
N ASN A 106 13.60 -16.77 -2.97
CA ASN A 106 14.74 -15.90 -2.68
C ASN A 106 15.64 -15.73 -3.92
N GLY A 107 15.87 -14.49 -4.34
CA GLY A 107 16.67 -14.17 -5.52
C GLY A 107 16.06 -14.63 -6.86
N ALA A 108 14.77 -15.01 -6.89
CA ALA A 108 14.12 -15.45 -8.11
C ALA A 108 13.86 -14.29 -9.08
N ASP A 109 13.98 -14.56 -10.38
CA ASP A 109 13.55 -13.67 -11.46
C ASP A 109 12.06 -13.88 -11.72
N LEU A 110 11.24 -12.97 -11.17
CA LEU A 110 9.78 -12.97 -11.21
C LEU A 110 9.23 -11.78 -12.02
N ILE A 111 10.03 -11.27 -12.97
CA ILE A 111 9.60 -10.16 -13.82
C ILE A 111 8.32 -10.56 -14.57
N GLY A 112 7.28 -9.72 -14.48
CA GLY A 112 5.98 -9.98 -15.11
C GLY A 112 5.24 -11.23 -14.64
N ALA A 113 5.63 -11.82 -13.50
CA ALA A 113 4.95 -12.97 -12.93
C ALA A 113 3.53 -12.60 -12.48
N SER A 114 2.56 -13.49 -12.72
CA SER A 114 1.18 -13.31 -12.28
C SER A 114 0.89 -14.18 -11.07
N PHE A 115 0.67 -13.53 -9.93
CA PHE A 115 0.24 -14.08 -8.66
C PHE A 115 -1.21 -13.66 -8.34
N GLU A 116 -2.02 -13.35 -9.36
CA GLU A 116 -3.40 -12.87 -9.17
C GLU A 116 -4.20 -13.86 -8.32
N GLY A 117 -4.73 -13.41 -7.17
CA GLY A 117 -5.47 -14.26 -6.24
C GLY A 117 -4.67 -15.41 -5.60
N ALA A 118 -3.34 -15.44 -5.76
CA ALA A 118 -2.48 -16.47 -5.17
C ALA A 118 -2.41 -16.32 -3.64
N ASN A 119 -2.25 -17.45 -2.95
CA ASN A 119 -1.92 -17.44 -1.53
C ASN A 119 -0.40 -17.48 -1.37
N CYS A 120 0.20 -16.35 -1.03
CA CYS A 120 1.62 -16.18 -0.74
C CYS A 120 1.87 -15.87 0.76
N SER A 121 0.97 -16.31 1.64
CA SER A 121 1.12 -16.09 3.08
C SER A 121 2.45 -16.67 3.59
N CYS A 122 3.20 -15.86 4.33
CA CYS A 122 4.53 -16.22 4.86
C CYS A 122 5.54 -16.68 3.79
N ALA A 123 5.33 -16.36 2.51
CA ALA A 123 6.30 -16.66 1.46
C ALA A 123 7.53 -15.75 1.57
N ASN A 124 8.68 -16.27 1.15
CA ASN A 124 9.93 -15.52 1.12
C ASN A 124 10.27 -15.08 -0.31
N PHE A 125 10.27 -13.78 -0.55
CA PHE A 125 10.67 -13.10 -1.79
C PHE A 125 11.93 -12.24 -1.58
N ASP A 126 12.74 -12.54 -0.58
CA ASP A 126 13.93 -11.77 -0.28
C ASP A 126 14.88 -11.76 -1.49
N PHE A 127 15.40 -10.59 -1.84
CA PHE A 127 16.26 -10.37 -3.02
C PHE A 127 15.61 -10.73 -4.38
N ALA A 128 14.31 -11.03 -4.44
CA ALA A 128 13.65 -11.37 -5.70
C ALA A 128 13.50 -10.15 -6.62
N ILE A 129 13.53 -10.39 -7.93
CA ILE A 129 13.27 -9.36 -8.95
C ILE A 129 11.83 -9.52 -9.40
N CYS A 130 10.94 -8.71 -8.84
CA CYS A 130 9.50 -8.75 -9.06
C CYS A 130 9.00 -7.66 -10.01
N ALA A 131 9.86 -7.09 -10.87
CA ALA A 131 9.47 -5.97 -11.73
C ALA A 131 8.20 -6.27 -12.55
N ILE A 132 7.19 -5.41 -12.49
CA ILE A 132 5.92 -5.57 -13.24
C ILE A 132 5.14 -6.85 -12.85
N ALA A 133 5.46 -7.47 -11.71
CA ALA A 133 4.68 -8.60 -11.21
C ALA A 133 3.26 -8.16 -10.82
N GLN A 134 2.30 -9.07 -10.99
CA GLN A 134 0.89 -8.86 -10.68
C GLN A 134 0.50 -9.65 -9.45
N PHE A 135 0.30 -8.98 -8.32
CA PHE A 135 -0.19 -9.54 -7.06
C PHE A 135 -1.63 -9.09 -6.77
N SER A 136 -2.40 -8.72 -7.80
CA SER A 136 -3.78 -8.26 -7.63
C SER A 136 -4.61 -9.33 -6.92
N TYR A 137 -5.33 -8.94 -5.86
CA TYR A 137 -6.10 -9.85 -4.99
C TYR A 137 -5.28 -10.95 -4.27
N ALA A 138 -3.95 -10.92 -4.33
CA ALA A 138 -3.10 -11.91 -3.69
C ALA A 138 -3.13 -11.79 -2.16
N VAL A 139 -2.88 -12.91 -1.47
CA VAL A 139 -2.75 -12.98 -0.02
C VAL A 139 -1.27 -13.05 0.32
N CYS A 140 -0.66 -11.93 0.66
CA CYS A 140 0.76 -11.78 1.01
C CYS A 140 0.94 -11.50 2.52
N GLU A 141 0.05 -12.04 3.35
CA GLU A 141 0.08 -11.83 4.80
C GLU A 141 1.39 -12.39 5.39
N CYS A 142 2.10 -11.56 6.16
CA CYS A 142 3.42 -11.89 6.73
C CYS A 142 4.49 -12.32 5.72
N ALA A 143 4.35 -12.01 4.42
CA ALA A 143 5.35 -12.30 3.41
C ALA A 143 6.62 -11.42 3.59
N SER A 144 7.77 -11.95 3.20
CA SER A 144 9.04 -11.24 3.25
C SER A 144 9.45 -10.79 1.84
N PHE A 145 9.69 -9.49 1.66
CA PHE A 145 10.18 -8.86 0.42
C PHE A 145 11.45 -8.06 0.71
N ILE A 146 12.28 -8.52 1.64
CA ILE A 146 13.45 -7.77 2.10
C ILE A 146 14.48 -7.72 0.96
N TYR A 147 14.96 -6.51 0.65
CA TYR A 147 15.84 -6.26 -0.51
C TYR A 147 15.25 -6.66 -1.88
N ALA A 148 13.94 -6.88 -1.99
CA ALA A 148 13.32 -7.21 -3.27
C ALA A 148 13.28 -5.99 -4.22
N GLU A 149 13.44 -6.25 -5.52
CA GLU A 149 13.24 -5.24 -6.56
C GLU A 149 11.80 -5.30 -7.05
N CYS A 150 10.97 -4.35 -6.61
CA CYS A 150 9.55 -4.29 -6.92
C CYS A 150 9.16 -3.03 -7.71
N PRO A 151 9.82 -2.67 -8.83
CA PRO A 151 9.36 -1.55 -9.65
C PRO A 151 8.06 -1.92 -10.41
N ALA A 152 7.10 -1.00 -10.42
CA ALA A 152 5.83 -1.13 -11.14
C ALA A 152 5.01 -2.39 -10.83
N VAL A 153 5.12 -2.90 -9.59
CA VAL A 153 4.33 -4.06 -9.13
C VAL A 153 2.91 -3.65 -8.82
N ASP A 154 1.95 -4.50 -9.21
CA ASP A 154 0.54 -4.31 -8.91
C ASP A 154 0.12 -5.10 -7.66
N PHE A 155 -0.21 -4.40 -6.58
CA PHE A 155 -0.81 -4.95 -5.35
C PHE A 155 -2.29 -4.53 -5.21
N PHE A 156 -3.01 -4.29 -6.32
CA PHE A 156 -4.42 -3.93 -6.30
C PHE A 156 -5.26 -4.89 -5.44
N GLU A 157 -5.90 -4.37 -4.39
CA GLU A 157 -6.70 -5.14 -3.41
C GLU A 157 -5.97 -6.35 -2.79
N ALA A 158 -4.63 -6.35 -2.77
CA ALA A 158 -3.84 -7.39 -2.13
C ALA A 158 -3.86 -7.27 -0.60
N ARG A 159 -3.76 -8.41 0.09
CA ARG A 159 -3.64 -8.48 1.55
C ARG A 159 -2.17 -8.62 1.95
N CYS A 160 -1.54 -7.53 2.35
CA CYS A 160 -0.13 -7.47 2.74
C CYS A 160 0.03 -7.17 4.23
N CYS A 161 -0.91 -7.59 5.09
CA CYS A 161 -0.81 -7.27 6.51
C CYS A 161 0.43 -7.93 7.14
N GLY A 162 1.22 -7.16 7.89
CA GLY A 162 2.43 -7.64 8.54
C GLY A 162 3.58 -8.06 7.60
N SER A 163 3.51 -7.76 6.29
CA SER A 163 4.60 -8.07 5.37
C SER A 163 5.80 -7.14 5.57
N HIS A 164 6.99 -7.62 5.22
CA HIS A 164 8.25 -6.87 5.38
C HIS A 164 8.80 -6.42 4.03
N PHE A 165 8.89 -5.11 3.80
CA PHE A 165 9.48 -4.50 2.59
C PHE A 165 10.77 -3.75 2.92
N ASP A 166 11.45 -4.13 4.00
CA ASP A 166 12.62 -3.41 4.46
C ASP A 166 13.76 -3.47 3.41
N GLY A 167 14.31 -2.31 3.03
CA GLY A 167 15.31 -2.22 1.97
C GLY A 167 14.82 -2.59 0.56
N ALA A 168 13.52 -2.82 0.36
CA ALA A 168 12.95 -3.11 -0.96
C ALA A 168 12.87 -1.85 -1.84
N HIS A 169 12.92 -2.02 -3.16
CA HIS A 169 12.73 -0.94 -4.13
C HIS A 169 11.30 -0.96 -4.71
N CYS A 170 10.42 -0.13 -4.15
CA CYS A 170 9.00 -0.04 -4.50
C CYS A 170 8.70 1.24 -5.30
N THR A 171 9.32 1.38 -6.47
CA THR A 171 9.09 2.55 -7.36
C THR A 171 7.88 2.32 -8.25
N GLU A 172 6.95 3.27 -8.33
CA GLU A 172 5.74 3.19 -9.18
C GLU A 172 4.84 1.98 -8.87
N THR A 173 4.93 1.45 -7.64
CA THR A 173 4.07 0.37 -7.16
C THR A 173 2.63 0.83 -6.94
N VAL A 174 1.69 -0.08 -7.17
CA VAL A 174 0.25 0.19 -7.05
C VAL A 174 -0.29 -0.52 -5.81
N PHE A 175 -0.63 0.23 -4.76
CA PHE A 175 -1.29 -0.28 -3.54
C PHE A 175 -2.76 0.15 -3.46
N LEU A 176 -3.44 0.26 -4.60
CA LEU A 176 -4.83 0.69 -4.66
C LEU A 176 -5.73 -0.35 -3.97
N GLY A 177 -6.41 0.05 -2.88
CA GLY A 177 -7.25 -0.87 -2.09
C GLY A 177 -6.49 -1.94 -1.31
N ALA A 178 -5.14 -1.93 -1.33
CA ALA A 178 -4.34 -2.93 -0.62
C ALA A 178 -4.45 -2.77 0.90
N ASN A 179 -4.46 -3.89 1.62
CA ASN A 179 -4.35 -3.88 3.07
C ASN A 179 -2.89 -4.04 3.49
N CYS A 180 -2.22 -2.93 3.77
CA CYS A 180 -0.83 -2.84 4.21
C CYS A 180 -0.74 -2.46 5.71
N SER A 181 -1.69 -2.93 6.54
CA SER A 181 -1.62 -2.73 7.99
C SER A 181 -0.39 -3.42 8.58
N HIS A 182 0.32 -2.74 9.48
CA HIS A 182 1.53 -3.25 10.15
C HIS A 182 2.66 -3.65 9.20
N VAL A 183 2.70 -3.09 8.00
CA VAL A 183 3.81 -3.30 7.07
C VAL A 183 5.06 -2.59 7.56
N SER A 184 6.21 -3.25 7.42
CA SER A 184 7.51 -2.64 7.71
C SER A 184 8.14 -2.10 6.42
N PHE A 185 8.41 -0.79 6.40
CA PHE A 185 9.14 -0.11 5.33
C PHE A 185 10.49 0.42 5.84
N GLY A 186 11.21 -0.37 6.63
CA GLY A 186 12.43 0.07 7.30
C GLY A 186 13.66 0.11 6.42
N THR A 187 14.72 0.67 6.99
CA THR A 187 16.09 0.55 6.48
C THR A 187 16.69 -0.74 7.02
N LYS A 188 17.29 -1.56 6.15
CA LYS A 188 18.05 -2.76 6.58
C LYS A 188 19.54 -2.56 6.40
N GLU A 189 20.28 -3.08 7.36
CA GLU A 189 21.73 -3.08 7.37
C GLU A 189 22.24 -4.34 6.66
N ARG A 190 23.09 -4.15 5.66
CA ARG A 190 23.78 -5.20 4.92
C ARG A 190 25.28 -5.13 5.26
N LEU A 191 25.85 -6.24 5.71
CA LEU A 191 27.30 -6.38 5.85
C LEU A 191 27.93 -6.54 4.47
N MET A 192 28.83 -5.61 4.13
CA MET A 192 29.60 -5.65 2.91
C MET A 192 30.84 -6.55 3.08
N GLN A 193 31.36 -7.07 1.96
CA GLN A 193 32.53 -7.96 1.98
C GLN A 193 33.81 -7.29 2.51
N ASN A 194 33.85 -5.95 2.49
CA ASN A 194 34.93 -5.14 3.03
C ASN A 194 34.80 -4.89 4.55
N GLY A 195 33.75 -5.40 5.20
CA GLY A 195 33.49 -5.22 6.63
C GLY A 195 32.64 -3.99 6.98
N ASP A 196 32.28 -3.15 6.00
CA ASP A 196 31.43 -1.99 6.22
C ASP A 196 29.95 -2.39 6.33
N ILE A 197 29.18 -1.61 7.08
CA ILE A 197 27.73 -1.77 7.18
C ILE A 197 27.07 -0.79 6.20
N GLU A 198 26.46 -1.32 5.15
CA GLU A 198 25.64 -0.54 4.22
C GLU A 198 24.19 -0.49 4.73
N ARG A 199 23.67 0.72 4.95
CA ARG A 199 22.26 0.94 5.25
C ARG A 199 21.49 1.13 3.95
N VAL A 200 20.62 0.18 3.62
CA VAL A 200 19.78 0.23 2.42
C VAL A 200 18.37 0.63 2.86
N PRO A 201 17.95 1.89 2.64
CA PRO A 201 16.59 2.32 2.92
C PRO A 201 15.61 1.71 1.92
N CYS A 202 14.37 1.51 2.35
CA CYS A 202 13.29 1.16 1.41
C CYS A 202 13.08 2.31 0.41
N GLY A 203 13.16 2.00 -0.88
CA GLY A 203 12.98 2.95 -1.97
C GLY A 203 11.51 3.10 -2.35
N ILE A 204 10.78 4.00 -1.69
CA ILE A 204 9.37 4.27 -1.99
C ILE A 204 9.24 5.55 -2.81
N SER A 205 8.92 5.44 -4.09
CA SER A 205 8.74 6.61 -4.96
C SER A 205 7.55 6.41 -5.90
N ARG A 206 6.78 7.50 -6.14
CA ARG A 206 5.66 7.53 -7.10
C ARG A 206 4.62 6.42 -6.92
N VAL A 207 4.39 6.02 -5.67
CA VAL A 207 3.45 4.96 -5.33
C VAL A 207 2.00 5.44 -5.50
N SER A 208 1.17 4.60 -6.10
CA SER A 208 -0.27 4.85 -6.27
C SER A 208 -1.06 4.22 -5.14
N PHE A 209 -1.89 5.02 -4.45
CA PHE A 209 -2.75 4.58 -3.35
C PHE A 209 -4.06 5.37 -3.36
N ASN A 210 -5.10 4.85 -2.70
CA ASN A 210 -6.43 5.47 -2.62
C ASN A 210 -6.98 5.40 -1.18
N GLU A 211 -8.15 5.99 -0.94
CA GLU A 211 -8.78 6.01 0.39
C GLU A 211 -9.17 4.62 0.92
N ARG A 212 -9.24 3.60 0.05
CA ARG A 212 -9.51 2.20 0.42
C ARG A 212 -8.27 1.48 0.92
N SER A 213 -7.07 1.97 0.58
CA SER A 213 -5.82 1.39 1.06
C SER A 213 -5.63 1.63 2.56
N ASN A 214 -5.15 0.62 3.26
CA ASN A 214 -4.96 0.65 4.70
C ASN A 214 -3.47 0.56 5.03
N PHE A 215 -2.93 1.55 5.73
CA PHE A 215 -1.53 1.59 6.20
C PHE A 215 -1.44 1.83 7.71
N ILE A 216 -2.46 1.44 8.48
CA ILE A 216 -2.47 1.59 9.93
C ILE A 216 -1.35 0.74 10.56
N GLY A 217 -0.59 1.32 11.49
CA GLY A 217 0.44 0.63 12.26
C GLY A 217 1.77 0.45 11.55
N VAL A 218 1.99 1.17 10.44
CA VAL A 218 3.27 1.24 9.73
C VAL A 218 4.23 2.15 10.51
N ASP A 219 5.44 1.67 10.80
CA ASP A 219 6.47 2.49 11.44
C ASP A 219 7.01 3.53 10.44
N THR A 220 6.79 4.80 10.76
CA THR A 220 7.23 5.93 9.92
C THR A 220 8.60 6.47 10.31
N SER A 221 9.23 5.99 11.38
CA SER A 221 10.47 6.57 11.91
C SER A 221 11.71 6.22 11.08
N ASN A 222 11.76 5.02 10.52
CA ASN A 222 12.96 4.45 9.88
C ASN A 222 12.88 4.40 8.34
N VAL A 223 12.08 5.29 7.74
CA VAL A 223 11.82 5.34 6.29
C VAL A 223 12.23 6.70 5.73
N ASP A 224 12.91 6.71 4.59
CA ASP A 224 13.19 7.94 3.86
C ASP A 224 11.95 8.43 3.09
N TRP A 225 11.24 9.37 3.70
CA TRP A 225 10.03 9.96 3.13
C TRP A 225 10.28 11.11 2.15
N SER A 226 11.54 11.50 1.90
CA SER A 226 11.88 12.63 1.03
C SER A 226 11.28 12.49 -0.38
N LYS A 227 11.19 11.26 -0.87
CA LYS A 227 10.67 10.92 -2.20
C LYS A 227 9.14 10.78 -2.25
N ASN A 228 8.46 10.65 -1.11
CA ASN A 228 7.01 10.48 -1.06
C ASN A 228 6.34 11.11 0.18
N PRO A 229 6.28 12.46 0.26
CA PRO A 229 5.65 13.16 1.38
C PRO A 229 4.13 12.97 1.44
N ARG A 230 3.50 12.65 0.30
CA ARG A 230 2.04 12.43 0.23
C ARG A 230 1.64 11.16 0.97
N LEU A 231 2.38 10.06 0.77
CA LEU A 231 2.13 8.80 1.47
C LEU A 231 2.37 8.94 2.98
N LYS A 232 3.46 9.60 3.39
CA LYS A 232 3.74 9.86 4.82
C LYS A 232 2.56 10.53 5.51
N ARG A 233 2.06 11.64 4.95
CA ARG A 233 0.90 12.37 5.51
C ARG A 233 -0.36 11.51 5.55
N PHE A 234 -0.57 10.66 4.56
CA PHE A 234 -1.71 9.75 4.52
C PHE A 234 -1.66 8.72 5.66
N ILE A 235 -0.50 8.09 5.89
CA ILE A 235 -0.28 7.15 6.99
C ILE A 235 -0.46 7.84 8.34
N GLU A 236 0.18 9.00 8.54
CA GLU A 236 0.04 9.79 9.77
C GLU A 236 -1.42 10.17 10.05
N HIS A 237 -2.18 10.57 9.01
CA HIS A 237 -3.60 10.88 9.16
C HIS A 237 -4.43 9.65 9.54
N GLN A 238 -4.21 8.49 8.90
CA GLN A 238 -4.90 7.24 9.26
C GLN A 238 -4.62 6.84 10.72
N GLN A 239 -3.36 6.91 11.16
CA GLN A 239 -2.98 6.58 12.54
C GLN A 239 -3.53 7.58 13.56
N MET A 240 -3.60 8.87 13.21
CA MET A 240 -4.23 9.89 14.06
C MET A 240 -5.72 9.62 14.25
N VAL A 241 -6.43 9.25 13.18
CA VAL A 241 -7.85 8.89 13.25
C VAL A 241 -8.05 7.63 14.11
N GLU A 242 -7.27 6.57 13.90
CA GLU A 242 -7.35 5.34 14.69
C GLU A 242 -7.02 5.59 16.17
N GLY A 243 -5.96 6.37 16.44
CA GLY A 243 -5.56 6.77 17.79
C GLY A 243 -6.61 7.65 18.50
N ALA A 244 -7.40 8.43 17.75
CA ALA A 244 -8.52 9.17 18.29
C ALA A 244 -9.74 8.29 18.59
N ILE A 245 -9.91 7.17 17.87
CA ILE A 245 -11.00 6.21 18.06
C ILE A 245 -10.72 5.28 19.27
N GLY A 246 -9.45 4.95 19.53
CA GLY A 246 -9.05 4.04 20.60
C GLY A 246 -8.59 4.74 21.88
N LYS A 247 -9.46 4.80 22.91
CA LYS A 247 -9.13 4.56 24.34
C LYS A 247 -10.26 4.87 25.33
N ASN A 248 -11.21 5.76 25.04
CA ASN A 248 -12.31 6.09 25.95
C ASN A 248 -13.62 6.44 25.20
N TRP A 249 -14.78 6.02 25.71
CA TRP A 249 -16.08 6.36 25.13
C TRP A 249 -16.36 7.88 25.19
N PHE A 250 -15.84 8.55 26.22
CA PHE A 250 -15.94 9.99 26.42
C PHE A 250 -15.15 10.77 25.36
N THR A 251 -13.95 10.32 24.99
CA THR A 251 -13.16 10.93 23.89
C THR A 251 -13.73 10.56 22.51
N ARG A 252 -14.35 9.39 22.37
CA ARG A 252 -15.04 8.95 21.14
C ARG A 252 -16.21 9.85 20.78
N TYR A 253 -17.01 10.29 21.76
CA TYR A 253 -18.27 11.00 21.48
C TYR A 253 -18.30 12.48 21.86
N ILE A 254 -17.53 12.94 22.85
CA ILE A 254 -17.81 14.25 23.48
C ILE A 254 -16.80 15.35 23.13
N ILE A 255 -15.49 15.09 22.97
CA ILE A 255 -14.50 16.19 23.03
C ILE A 255 -13.73 16.45 21.71
N PRO A 256 -13.26 15.46 20.92
CA PRO A 256 -12.81 15.74 19.54
C PRO A 256 -13.42 14.82 18.47
N GLY A 257 -13.50 13.50 18.67
CA GLY A 257 -13.80 12.56 17.59
C GLY A 257 -15.19 12.74 16.98
N GLY A 258 -16.24 12.69 17.81
CA GLY A 258 -17.62 12.82 17.36
C GLY A 258 -17.96 14.19 16.76
N VAL A 259 -17.45 15.27 17.35
CA VAL A 259 -17.64 16.64 16.86
C VAL A 259 -16.96 16.82 15.50
N TRP A 260 -15.70 16.41 15.36
CA TRP A 260 -14.99 16.51 14.08
C TRP A 260 -15.53 15.55 13.02
N TRP A 261 -16.07 14.40 13.42
CA TRP A 261 -16.80 13.52 12.51
C TRP A 261 -18.10 14.16 12.01
N LEU A 262 -18.90 14.70 12.94
CA LEU A 262 -20.19 15.32 12.65
C LEU A 262 -20.03 16.51 11.71
N PHE A 263 -19.13 17.43 12.04
CA PHE A 263 -18.96 18.68 11.29
C PHE A 263 -18.07 18.53 10.05
N ALA A 264 -17.05 17.67 10.09
CA ALA A 264 -15.98 17.67 9.09
C ALA A 264 -15.58 16.29 8.54
N ASP A 265 -16.19 15.19 9.00
CA ASP A 265 -15.74 13.82 8.69
C ASP A 265 -14.24 13.62 8.94
N TYR A 266 -13.73 14.09 10.09
CA TYR A 266 -12.28 14.13 10.40
C TYR A 266 -11.43 14.87 9.36
N GLY A 267 -12.05 15.82 8.68
CA GLY A 267 -11.46 16.63 7.64
C GLY A 267 -11.37 15.99 6.25
N ARG A 268 -12.18 14.96 6.01
CA ARG A 268 -12.29 14.29 4.70
C ARG A 268 -13.22 15.02 3.74
N SER A 269 -14.29 15.66 4.23
CA SER A 269 -15.33 16.25 3.38
C SER A 269 -15.52 17.74 3.62
N ILE A 270 -15.00 18.56 2.69
CA ILE A 270 -15.25 20.01 2.68
C ILE A 270 -16.74 20.33 2.47
N PHE A 271 -17.45 19.47 1.72
CA PHE A 271 -18.88 19.64 1.45
C PHE A 271 -19.73 19.50 2.72
N ARG A 272 -19.37 18.60 3.64
CA ARG A 272 -20.06 18.49 4.95
C ARG A 272 -19.85 19.75 5.78
N TRP A 273 -18.65 20.33 5.75
CA TRP A 273 -18.37 21.59 6.44
C TRP A 273 -19.24 22.73 5.91
N PHE A 274 -19.33 22.89 4.58
CA PHE A 274 -20.21 23.88 3.96
C PHE A 274 -21.69 23.64 4.28
N ALA A 275 -22.14 22.38 4.31
CA ALA A 275 -23.53 22.06 4.66
C ALA A 275 -23.86 22.48 6.10
N TRP A 276 -22.97 22.22 7.06
CA TRP A 276 -23.13 22.68 8.44
C TRP A 276 -23.05 24.20 8.55
N PHE A 277 -22.18 24.84 7.77
CA PHE A 277 -22.09 26.30 7.72
C PHE A 277 -23.43 26.93 7.32
N ILE A 278 -24.07 26.40 6.26
CA ILE A 278 -25.40 26.83 5.81
C ILE A 278 -26.46 26.49 6.87
N ALA A 279 -26.40 25.31 7.49
CA ALA A 279 -27.35 24.91 8.52
C ALA A 279 -27.31 25.85 9.74
N PHE A 280 -26.12 26.27 10.19
CA PHE A 280 -25.99 27.26 11.27
C PHE A 280 -26.54 28.62 10.86
N ILE A 281 -26.28 29.07 9.63
CA ILE A 281 -26.82 30.33 9.12
C ILE A 281 -28.36 30.32 9.18
N LEU A 282 -28.98 29.22 8.75
CA LEU A 282 -30.43 29.10 8.77
C LEU A 282 -30.98 28.99 10.19
N ALA A 283 -30.33 28.22 11.07
CA ALA A 283 -30.75 28.04 12.45
C ALA A 283 -30.70 29.35 13.26
N PHE A 284 -29.60 30.11 13.15
CA PHE A 284 -29.49 31.43 13.78
C PHE A 284 -30.41 32.45 13.12
N GLY A 285 -30.57 32.41 11.80
CA GLY A 285 -31.57 33.21 11.09
C GLY A 285 -32.99 33.02 11.65
N ILE A 286 -33.41 31.78 11.93
CA ILE A 286 -34.69 31.49 12.58
C ILE A 286 -34.72 32.05 14.01
N GLY A 287 -33.65 31.84 14.80
CA GLY A 287 -33.56 32.38 16.15
C GLY A 287 -33.65 33.91 16.21
N PHE A 288 -33.08 34.61 15.22
CA PHE A 288 -33.22 36.07 15.10
C PHE A 288 -34.63 36.48 14.68
N ALA A 289 -35.28 35.71 13.80
CA ALA A 289 -36.65 35.96 13.38
C ALA A 289 -37.65 35.81 14.55
N GLU A 290 -37.42 34.86 15.46
CA GLU A 290 -38.25 34.72 16.68
C GLU A 290 -38.10 35.90 17.63
N LEU A 291 -36.90 36.51 17.68
CA LEU A 291 -36.58 37.65 18.53
C LEU A 291 -36.63 38.98 17.76
N TRP A 292 -37.38 39.06 16.66
CA TRP A 292 -37.34 40.20 15.73
C TRP A 292 -37.65 41.55 16.39
N ASP A 293 -38.50 41.56 17.42
CA ASP A 293 -38.91 42.74 18.19
C ASP A 293 -37.81 43.25 19.14
N GLN A 294 -36.76 42.45 19.36
CA GLN A 294 -35.64 42.77 20.24
C GLN A 294 -34.45 43.41 19.51
N PHE A 295 -34.60 43.72 18.23
CA PHE A 295 -33.58 44.36 17.39
C PHE A 295 -34.03 45.72 16.88
N ALA A 296 -33.08 46.64 16.77
CA ALA A 296 -33.26 47.89 16.05
C ALA A 296 -32.72 47.76 14.62
N TYR A 297 -33.50 48.26 13.65
CA TYR A 297 -33.20 48.21 12.22
C TYR A 297 -32.99 49.63 11.69
N LYS A 298 -31.86 49.89 11.03
CA LYS A 298 -31.55 51.21 10.45
C LYS A 298 -31.87 51.30 8.96
N SER A 299 -31.47 50.29 8.20
CA SER A 299 -31.40 50.37 6.74
C SER A 299 -32.65 49.80 6.05
N PHE A 300 -33.27 48.75 6.62
CA PHE A 300 -34.39 48.03 6.01
C PHE A 300 -35.35 47.49 7.08
N PRO A 301 -36.65 47.33 6.77
CA PRO A 301 -37.60 46.71 7.68
C PRO A 301 -37.30 45.22 7.93
N PRO A 302 -37.85 44.62 9.00
CA PRO A 302 -37.73 43.19 9.25
C PRO A 302 -38.56 42.38 8.24
N ASP A 303 -37.89 41.85 7.23
CA ASP A 303 -38.45 40.92 6.24
C ASP A 303 -37.82 39.53 6.41
N TRP A 304 -38.38 38.53 5.72
CA TRP A 304 -37.92 37.14 5.80
C TRP A 304 -36.47 36.97 5.34
N SER A 305 -35.97 37.86 4.49
CA SER A 305 -34.57 37.90 4.04
C SER A 305 -33.62 38.61 5.01
N THR A 306 -34.14 39.43 5.93
CA THR A 306 -33.33 40.28 6.82
C THR A 306 -32.56 39.44 7.85
N PHE A 307 -33.18 38.41 8.40
CA PHE A 307 -32.58 37.54 9.42
C PHE A 307 -31.47 36.60 8.89
N PRO A 308 -31.63 35.89 7.75
CA PRO A 308 -30.54 35.13 7.18
C PRO A 308 -29.39 36.04 6.70
N TYR A 309 -29.68 37.25 6.19
CA TYR A 309 -28.65 38.25 5.93
C TYR A 309 -27.87 38.60 7.20
N PHE A 310 -28.56 38.88 8.31
CA PHE A 310 -27.92 39.22 9.57
C PHE A 310 -27.04 38.09 10.10
N SER A 311 -27.51 36.85 10.01
CA SER A 311 -26.74 35.66 10.38
C SER A 311 -25.48 35.50 9.52
N ILE A 312 -25.58 35.67 8.19
CA ILE A 312 -24.40 35.63 7.30
C ILE A 312 -23.36 36.68 7.70
N VAL A 313 -23.79 37.92 7.98
CA VAL A 313 -22.90 39.02 8.37
C VAL A 313 -22.28 38.78 9.75
N THR A 314 -23.02 38.13 10.65
CA THR A 314 -22.57 37.86 12.03
C THR A 314 -21.62 36.67 12.08
N ILE A 315 -21.95 35.55 11.44
CA ILE A 315 -21.10 34.36 11.37
C ILE A 315 -19.80 34.62 10.58
N SER A 316 -19.84 35.54 9.61
CA SER A 316 -18.65 36.01 8.88
C SER A 316 -17.84 37.06 9.65
N THR A 317 -18.32 37.51 10.80
CA THR A 317 -17.69 38.55 11.65
C THR A 317 -17.54 39.94 10.99
N LEU A 318 -18.26 40.21 9.88
CA LEU A 318 -18.16 41.48 9.15
C LEU A 318 -18.83 42.66 9.88
N GLY A 319 -20.02 42.44 10.45
CA GLY A 319 -20.71 43.42 11.29
C GLY A 319 -21.00 44.79 10.66
N PHE A 320 -21.85 44.87 9.63
CA PHE A 320 -22.18 46.15 8.96
C PHE A 320 -22.92 47.18 9.82
N GLY A 321 -23.49 46.78 10.97
CA GLY A 321 -24.13 47.71 11.92
C GLY A 321 -25.54 48.19 11.53
N ASP A 322 -26.14 47.57 10.51
CA ASP A 322 -27.52 47.81 10.06
C ASP A 322 -28.58 47.36 11.08
N ILE A 323 -28.24 46.31 11.84
CA ILE A 323 -29.11 45.66 12.82
C ILE A 323 -28.34 45.58 14.14
N THR A 324 -28.98 46.00 15.22
CA THR A 324 -28.35 46.04 16.55
C THR A 324 -29.26 45.44 17.63
N PRO A 325 -28.75 44.54 18.50
CA PRO A 325 -29.54 43.94 19.57
C PRO A 325 -29.81 44.93 20.71
N LEU A 326 -31.08 45.08 21.08
CA LEU A 326 -31.50 45.98 22.16
C LEU A 326 -31.47 45.28 23.52
N THR A 327 -31.91 44.02 23.59
CA THR A 327 -32.07 43.25 24.83
C THR A 327 -30.84 42.40 25.16
N GLY A 328 -30.73 41.96 26.42
CA GLY A 328 -29.68 41.02 26.84
C GLY A 328 -29.74 39.68 26.11
N ASN A 329 -30.94 39.17 25.82
CA ASN A 329 -31.13 37.88 25.15
C ASN A 329 -30.67 37.93 23.69
N ALA A 330 -31.02 39.00 22.96
CA ALA A 330 -30.56 39.23 21.59
C ALA A 330 -29.03 39.35 21.52
N ARG A 331 -28.41 40.04 22.49
CA ARG A 331 -26.94 40.14 22.58
C ARG A 331 -26.29 38.79 22.82
N LEU A 332 -26.84 37.96 23.71
CA LEU A 332 -26.31 36.62 23.97
C LEU A 332 -26.37 35.73 22.73
N LEU A 333 -27.45 35.80 21.96
CA LEU A 333 -27.59 35.03 20.72
C LEU A 333 -26.55 35.44 19.67
N VAL A 334 -26.36 36.76 19.47
CA VAL A 334 -25.31 37.29 18.59
C VAL A 334 -23.92 36.85 19.04
N CYS A 335 -23.62 36.92 20.34
CA CYS A 335 -22.34 36.46 20.89
C CYS A 335 -22.12 34.95 20.64
N ALA A 336 -23.15 34.12 20.81
CA ALA A 336 -23.06 32.69 20.54
C ALA A 336 -22.74 32.40 19.07
N GLU A 337 -23.39 33.11 18.14
CA GLU A 337 -23.12 32.95 16.71
C GLU A 337 -21.69 33.37 16.34
N VAL A 338 -21.20 34.49 16.89
CA VAL A 338 -19.82 34.95 16.63
C VAL A 338 -18.79 33.92 17.08
N ILE A 339 -18.98 33.30 18.27
CA ILE A 339 -18.09 32.25 18.77
C ILE A 339 -18.07 31.05 17.80
N ILE A 340 -19.24 30.62 17.33
CA ILE A 340 -19.37 29.54 16.34
C ILE A 340 -18.72 29.95 15.00
N GLY A 341 -18.91 31.19 14.57
CA GLY A 341 -18.35 31.75 13.34
C GLY A 341 -16.82 31.68 13.32
N TYR A 342 -16.15 32.03 14.42
CA TYR A 342 -14.69 31.90 14.53
C TYR A 342 -14.21 30.46 14.36
N ILE A 343 -14.90 29.49 14.96
CA ILE A 343 -14.57 28.06 14.82
C ILE A 343 -14.78 27.62 13.37
N MET A 344 -15.90 28.03 12.77
CA MET A 344 -16.28 27.66 11.41
C MET A 344 -15.34 28.23 10.34
N LEU A 345 -14.98 29.51 10.45
CA LEU A 345 -14.02 30.17 9.57
C LEU A 345 -12.61 29.59 9.73
N GLY A 346 -12.16 29.35 10.97
CA GLY A 346 -10.86 28.74 11.23
C GLY A 346 -10.74 27.33 10.62
N GLY A 347 -11.81 26.53 10.73
CA GLY A 347 -11.86 25.23 10.05
C GLY A 347 -11.89 25.36 8.52
N LEU A 348 -12.65 26.32 7.97
CA LEU A 348 -12.72 26.57 6.52
C LEU A 348 -11.34 26.93 5.95
N VAL A 349 -10.60 27.84 6.60
CA VAL A 349 -9.24 28.21 6.20
C VAL A 349 -8.32 26.99 6.23
N THR A 350 -8.42 26.17 7.27
CA THR A 350 -7.65 24.92 7.39
C THR A 350 -7.98 23.94 6.25
N PHE A 351 -9.25 23.82 5.89
CA PHE A 351 -9.68 22.99 4.76
C PHE A 351 -9.17 23.49 3.42
N LEU A 352 -9.28 24.79 3.17
CA LEU A 352 -8.77 25.41 1.96
C LEU A 352 -7.25 25.25 1.86
N ALA A 353 -6.52 25.45 2.95
CA ALA A 353 -5.07 25.24 3.00
C ALA A 353 -4.69 23.78 2.69
N ASN A 354 -5.40 22.82 3.29
CA ASN A 354 -5.16 21.39 3.04
C ASN A 354 -5.55 20.98 1.62
N TRP A 355 -6.64 21.51 1.07
CA TRP A 355 -7.10 21.21 -0.28
C TRP A 355 -6.15 21.78 -1.33
N LEU A 356 -5.71 23.04 -1.16
CA LEU A 356 -4.71 23.66 -2.02
C LEU A 356 -3.36 22.93 -1.93
N GLY A 357 -2.94 22.53 -0.74
CA GLY A 357 -1.66 21.82 -0.53
C GLY A 357 -1.63 20.35 -0.97
N ARG A 358 -2.78 19.75 -1.31
CA ARG A 358 -2.86 18.39 -1.89
C ARG A 358 -2.65 18.38 -3.41
N ARG A 359 -2.94 19.50 -4.08
CA ARG A 359 -2.61 19.69 -5.50
C ARG A 359 -1.14 20.06 -5.61
#